data_AF-A0A6I9HW03-F1
#
_entry.id   AF-A0A6I9HW03-F1
#
_cell.length_a   1.000
_cell.length_b   1.000
_cell.length_c   1.000
_cell.angle_alpha   90.00
_cell.angle_beta   90.00
_cell.angle_gamma   90.00
#
_symmetry.space_group_name_H-M   'P 1'
#
loop_
_entity.id
_entity.type
_entity.pdbx_description
1 polymer ?
#
loop_
_entity_poly.entity_id
_entity_poly.type
_entity_poly.pdbx_seq_one_letter_code
_entity_poly.pdbx_strand_id
1 'polypeptide(L)'
;MPSLPEMMFGDNVLRIQHDHGFGIEFNATDALKCVNNCQGMIKVACAEEWQESRSETEHSKEVVKPYDWTYTTDYKGTLLGDTATLKVVPTTEHINTEKLKAREQIMFFEEVLLFEDELHDHGVSSLSVKVRVMPSSFFVLLRFFLRVDGVLIRMNDTRLHHE
;
A
#
# COMPACT_ATOMS: atom_id res chain seq x y z
N MET A 1 3.05 -8.98 12.65
CA MET A 1 2.85 -9.93 11.53
C MET A 1 3.87 -11.04 11.68
N PRO A 2 3.54 -12.29 11.33
CA PRO A 2 4.45 -13.43 11.44
C PRO A 2 5.60 -13.39 10.40
N SER A 3 5.40 -12.72 9.26
CA SER A 3 6.45 -12.45 8.27
C SER A 3 6.29 -11.06 7.64
N LEU A 4 7.40 -10.54 7.13
CA LEU A 4 7.44 -9.34 6.29
C LEU A 4 7.51 -9.76 4.80
N PRO A 5 7.10 -8.89 3.87
CA PRO A 5 7.34 -9.10 2.44
C PRO A 5 8.80 -9.41 2.15
N GLU A 6 9.07 -10.26 1.15
CA GLU A 6 10.44 -10.59 0.72
C GLU A 6 11.28 -9.35 0.40
N MET A 7 10.68 -8.38 -0.31
CA MET A 7 11.29 -7.09 -0.61
C MET A 7 10.55 -5.99 0.15
N MET A 8 11.01 -5.69 1.36
CA MET A 8 10.49 -4.58 2.16
C MET A 8 11.47 -3.41 2.17
N PHE A 9 11.04 -2.26 1.64
CA PHE A 9 11.84 -1.04 1.60
C PHE A 9 11.49 -0.12 2.76
N GLY A 10 12.01 -0.41 3.96
CA GLY A 10 11.66 0.28 5.19
C GLY A 10 12.04 1.77 5.22
N ASP A 11 13.14 2.12 4.53
CA ASP A 11 13.64 3.50 4.45
C ASP A 11 13.00 4.29 3.30
N ASN A 12 12.27 3.63 2.40
CA ASN A 12 11.61 4.30 1.28
C ASN A 12 10.41 5.08 1.77
N VAL A 13 10.39 6.37 1.42
CA VAL A 13 9.29 7.27 1.74
C VAL A 13 9.04 8.25 0.60
N LEU A 14 7.76 8.43 0.27
CA LEU A 14 7.31 9.60 -0.48
C LEU A 14 6.61 10.53 0.49
N ARG A 15 7.12 11.76 0.64
CA ARG A 15 6.57 12.74 1.58
C ARG A 15 6.21 14.04 0.86
N ILE A 16 4.99 14.53 1.11
CA ILE A 16 4.53 15.85 0.71
C ILE A 16 4.32 16.65 1.98
N GLN A 17 5.07 17.73 2.14
CA GLN A 17 5.06 18.56 3.33
C GLN A 17 4.86 20.02 2.93
N HIS A 18 3.93 20.67 3.60
CA HIS A 18 3.76 22.12 3.51
C HIS A 18 4.72 22.80 4.49
N ASP A 19 5.21 23.99 4.13
CA ASP A 19 6.01 24.86 4.99
C ASP A 19 5.41 25.16 6.38
N HIS A 20 4.08 25.05 6.56
CA HIS A 20 3.40 25.20 7.85
C HIS A 20 3.53 23.96 8.75
N GLY A 21 4.25 22.93 8.31
CA GLY A 21 4.56 21.74 9.09
C GLY A 21 3.58 20.57 8.94
N PHE A 22 2.45 20.75 8.26
CA PHE A 22 1.51 19.67 7.98
C PHE A 22 1.85 18.96 6.65
N GLY A 23 1.41 17.72 6.50
CA GLY A 23 1.67 16.97 5.27
C GLY A 23 1.07 15.59 5.24
N ILE A 24 1.51 14.80 4.28
CA ILE A 24 1.18 13.38 4.14
C ILE A 24 2.43 12.62 3.67
N GLU A 25 2.62 11.42 4.18
CA GLU A 25 3.69 10.52 3.74
C GLU A 25 3.18 9.11 3.44
N PHE A 26 3.96 8.42 2.62
CA PHE A 26 3.72 7.04 2.21
C PHE A 26 4.97 6.23 2.51
N ASN A 27 4.86 5.26 3.42
CA ASN A 27 5.95 4.40 3.85
C ASN A 27 5.45 2.94 3.96
N ALA A 28 6.36 1.98 3.83
CA ALA A 28 6.02 0.55 3.88
C ALA A 28 5.55 0.11 5.28
N THR A 29 6.17 0.65 6.32
CA THR A 29 5.94 0.26 7.71
C THR A 29 4.49 0.51 8.16
N ASP A 30 3.95 1.69 7.89
CA ASP A 30 2.57 2.04 8.23
C ASP A 30 1.58 1.31 7.33
N ALA A 31 1.92 1.09 6.07
CA ALA A 31 1.10 0.29 5.19
C ALA A 31 0.93 -1.16 5.67
N LEU A 32 2.01 -1.77 6.19
CA LEU A 32 1.98 -3.12 6.76
C LEU A 32 1.21 -3.18 8.09
N LYS A 33 1.18 -2.10 8.88
CA LYS A 33 0.32 -2.03 10.08
C LYS A 33 -1.17 -2.09 9.75
N CYS A 34 -1.57 -1.62 8.57
CA CYS A 34 -2.95 -1.68 8.07
C CYS A 34 -3.31 -3.06 7.48
N VAL A 35 -2.38 -4.02 7.40
CA VAL A 35 -2.70 -5.37 6.93
C VAL A 35 -3.60 -6.06 7.94
N ASN A 36 -4.74 -6.54 7.43
CA ASN A 36 -5.79 -7.10 8.26
C ASN A 36 -5.44 -8.54 8.65
N ASN A 37 -4.96 -8.72 9.88
CA ASN A 37 -4.63 -10.04 10.41
C ASN A 37 -5.87 -10.90 10.75
N CYS A 38 -7.11 -10.42 10.53
CA CYS A 38 -8.28 -11.02 11.16
C CYS A 38 -9.48 -11.28 10.21
N GLN A 39 -9.55 -10.67 9.01
CA GLN A 39 -10.72 -10.83 8.13
C GLN A 39 -10.39 -11.47 6.79
N GLY A 40 -11.09 -12.57 6.50
CA GLY A 40 -11.25 -13.09 5.16
C GLY A 40 -10.03 -13.84 4.65
N MET A 41 -9.75 -15.00 5.27
CA MET A 41 -8.88 -16.02 4.68
C MET A 41 -9.32 -16.26 3.23
N ILE A 42 -8.48 -15.88 2.28
CA ILE A 42 -8.59 -16.41 0.92
C ILE A 42 -8.23 -17.88 1.07
N LYS A 43 -9.26 -18.73 1.19
CA LYS A 43 -9.11 -20.18 1.20
C LYS A 43 -8.79 -20.63 -0.22
N VAL A 44 -7.52 -20.50 -0.61
CA VAL A 44 -6.98 -21.28 -1.71
C VAL A 44 -6.73 -22.68 -1.14
N ALA A 45 -7.11 -23.74 -1.84
CA ALA A 45 -6.89 -25.13 -1.38
C ALA A 45 -5.41 -25.42 -1.06
N CYS A 46 -4.49 -24.65 -1.64
CA CYS A 46 -3.06 -24.75 -1.37
C CYS A 46 -2.66 -24.01 -0.06
N ALA A 47 -3.44 -23.04 0.43
CA ALA A 47 -3.11 -22.25 1.63
C ALA A 47 -2.98 -23.08 2.92
N GLU A 48 -3.64 -24.24 2.97
CA GLU A 48 -3.44 -25.22 4.05
C GLU A 48 -2.04 -25.88 3.93
N GLU A 49 -1.61 -26.31 2.73
CA GLU A 49 -0.25 -26.80 2.49
C GLU A 49 0.85 -25.74 2.75
N TRP A 50 0.56 -24.45 2.49
CA TRP A 50 1.43 -23.31 2.84
C TRP A 50 1.58 -23.09 4.34
N GLN A 51 0.49 -23.24 5.09
CA GLN A 51 0.52 -23.18 6.55
C GLN A 51 1.25 -24.39 7.14
N GLU A 52 1.10 -25.56 6.52
CA GLU A 52 1.74 -26.81 6.93
C GLU A 52 3.24 -26.82 6.63
N SER A 53 3.71 -26.32 5.48
CA SER A 53 5.15 -26.31 5.12
C SER A 53 6.01 -25.44 6.05
N ARG A 54 5.43 -24.42 6.70
CA ARG A 54 6.09 -23.62 7.74
C ARG A 54 5.96 -24.20 9.15
N SER A 55 5.11 -25.21 9.35
CA SER A 55 4.99 -25.91 10.63
C SER A 55 6.07 -26.97 10.85
N GLU A 56 6.77 -27.38 9.79
CA GLU A 56 7.83 -28.40 9.84
C GLU A 56 9.22 -27.85 10.23
N THR A 57 9.41 -26.53 10.31
CA THR A 57 10.65 -25.96 10.86
C THR A 57 10.53 -25.83 12.38
N GLU A 58 11.29 -26.69 13.07
CA GLU A 58 11.16 -27.04 14.49
C GLU A 58 11.21 -25.85 15.46
N HIS A 59 10.45 -26.00 16.57
CA HIS A 59 10.42 -25.18 17.80
C HIS A 59 9.45 -24.00 17.84
N SER A 60 8.14 -24.28 17.81
CA SER A 60 7.11 -23.71 18.71
C SER A 60 5.73 -24.22 18.29
N LYS A 61 5.02 -24.94 19.16
CA LYS A 61 3.56 -25.17 19.02
C LYS A 61 2.80 -23.89 19.37
N GLU A 62 3.17 -22.76 18.77
CA GLU A 62 2.34 -21.57 18.83
C GLU A 62 1.30 -21.71 17.73
N VAL A 63 0.03 -21.72 18.15
CA VAL A 63 -1.13 -21.66 17.27
C VAL A 63 -0.89 -20.54 16.26
N VAL A 64 -0.57 -20.90 15.01
CA VAL A 64 -0.33 -19.93 13.93
C VAL A 64 -1.63 -19.16 13.78
N LYS A 65 -1.62 -17.92 14.30
CA LYS A 65 -2.78 -17.05 14.19
C LYS A 65 -3.10 -16.91 12.71
N PRO A 66 -4.37 -17.01 12.31
CA PRO A 66 -4.76 -16.75 10.94
C PRO A 66 -4.18 -15.38 10.56
N TYR A 67 -3.37 -15.35 9.50
CA TYR A 67 -2.68 -14.16 9.05
C TYR A 67 -2.84 -14.04 7.54
N ASP A 68 -3.02 -12.82 7.05
CA ASP A 68 -3.13 -12.55 5.64
C ASP A 68 -1.73 -12.54 4.98
N TRP A 69 -1.36 -13.68 4.40
CA TRP A 69 -0.13 -13.85 3.64
C TRP A 69 -0.11 -13.05 2.33
N THR A 70 -1.24 -12.45 1.92
CA THR A 70 -1.31 -11.63 0.71
C THR A 70 -0.95 -10.16 0.96
N TYR A 71 -0.64 -9.79 2.20
CA TYR A 71 -0.30 -8.42 2.61
C TYR A 71 -1.33 -7.37 2.16
N THR A 72 -2.61 -7.74 2.08
CA THR A 72 -3.66 -6.81 1.63
C THR A 72 -3.78 -5.65 2.61
N THR A 73 -3.57 -4.44 2.10
CA THR A 73 -3.62 -3.21 2.89
C THR A 73 -4.63 -2.22 2.32
N ASP A 74 -5.36 -1.54 3.20
CA ASP A 74 -6.24 -0.41 2.87
C ASP A 74 -5.60 0.94 3.23
N TYR A 75 -4.28 0.96 3.41
CA TYR A 75 -3.49 2.15 3.72
C TYR A 75 -3.74 3.30 2.73
N LYS A 76 -3.92 4.51 3.28
CA LYS A 76 -4.27 5.72 2.52
C LYS A 76 -3.23 6.85 2.66
N GLY A 77 -2.09 6.56 3.28
CA GLY A 77 -1.09 7.55 3.67
C GLY A 77 -1.17 7.91 5.16
N THR A 78 -0.04 8.35 5.70
CA THR A 78 0.13 8.79 7.08
C THR A 78 0.12 10.31 7.10
N LEU A 79 -0.82 10.91 7.84
CA LEU A 79 -0.92 12.36 7.98
C LEU A 79 0.17 12.87 8.92
N LEU A 80 0.85 13.94 8.51
CA LEU A 80 1.91 14.59 9.26
C LEU A 80 1.44 15.92 9.84
N GLY A 81 2.01 16.28 11.00
CA GLY A 81 1.92 17.61 11.58
C GLY A 81 1.83 17.61 13.10
N ASP A 82 2.65 18.46 13.74
CA ASP A 82 2.67 18.59 15.20
C ASP A 82 1.65 19.62 15.70
N THR A 83 1.59 20.78 15.04
CA THR A 83 0.71 21.91 15.40
C THR A 83 -0.51 22.06 14.48
N ALA A 84 -0.36 21.69 13.22
CA ALA A 84 -1.42 21.72 12.21
C ALA A 84 -1.45 20.38 11.49
N THR A 85 -2.63 19.80 11.30
CA THR A 85 -2.81 18.50 10.64
C THR A 85 -3.91 18.59 9.60
N LEU A 86 -3.80 17.81 8.53
CA LEU A 86 -4.87 17.67 7.55
C LEU A 86 -6.11 17.05 8.21
N LYS A 87 -7.27 17.70 8.05
CA LYS A 87 -8.54 17.19 8.59
C LYS A 87 -9.26 16.39 7.52
N VAL A 88 -9.43 15.08 7.77
CA VAL A 88 -10.20 14.20 6.88
C VAL A 88 -11.69 14.43 7.13
N VAL A 89 -12.40 14.89 6.11
CA VAL A 89 -13.85 15.07 6.15
C VAL A 89 -14.51 14.32 4.99
N PRO A 90 -15.69 13.72 5.20
CA PRO A 90 -16.46 13.15 4.10
C PRO A 90 -16.82 14.24 3.09
N THR A 91 -16.70 13.93 1.80
CA THR A 91 -17.07 14.83 0.71
C THR A 91 -17.80 14.06 -0.38
N THR A 92 -18.67 14.75 -1.10
CA THR A 92 -19.30 14.25 -2.34
C THR A 92 -18.51 14.64 -3.59
N GLU A 93 -17.43 15.40 -3.41
CA GLU A 93 -16.55 15.79 -4.50
C GLU A 93 -15.75 14.58 -5.01
N HIS A 94 -15.54 14.55 -6.32
CA HIS A 94 -14.74 13.54 -6.99
C HIS A 94 -13.55 14.20 -7.69
N ILE A 95 -12.41 13.51 -7.72
CA ILE A 95 -11.24 13.96 -8.48
C ILE A 95 -11.64 14.06 -9.96
N ASN A 96 -11.49 15.26 -10.54
CA ASN A 96 -11.85 15.50 -11.93
C ASN A 96 -10.82 14.85 -12.87
N THR A 97 -11.14 13.66 -13.36
CA THR A 97 -10.27 12.89 -14.27
C THR A 97 -10.03 13.58 -15.62
N GLU A 98 -10.87 14.53 -16.03
CA GLU A 98 -10.66 15.29 -17.26
C GLU A 98 -9.49 16.26 -17.12
N LYS A 99 -9.33 16.88 -15.95
CA LYS A 99 -8.17 17.73 -15.65
C LYS A 99 -6.87 16.93 -15.67
N LEU A 100 -6.90 15.68 -15.19
CA LEU A 100 -5.75 14.77 -15.28
C LEU A 100 -5.36 14.37 -16.71
N LYS A 101 -6.28 14.53 -17.69
CA LYS A 101 -5.98 14.32 -19.11
C LYS A 101 -5.41 15.56 -19.79
N ALA A 102 -5.49 16.73 -19.14
CA ALA A 102 -4.90 17.94 -19.66
C ALA A 102 -3.38 17.75 -19.80
N ARG A 103 -2.84 18.12 -20.96
CA ARG A 103 -1.41 18.01 -21.25
C ARG A 103 -0.68 19.21 -20.67
N GLU A 104 -0.50 19.22 -19.36
CA GLU A 104 0.45 20.11 -18.69
C GLU A 104 1.85 19.49 -18.69
N GLN A 105 2.87 20.33 -18.66
CA GLN A 105 4.25 19.87 -18.55
C GLN A 105 4.46 19.28 -17.16
N ILE A 106 4.93 18.03 -17.11
CA ILE A 106 5.33 17.38 -15.86
C ILE A 106 6.64 18.03 -15.41
N MET A 107 6.57 18.83 -14.35
CA MET A 107 7.72 19.49 -13.74
C MET A 107 8.53 18.50 -12.89
N PHE A 108 7.82 17.58 -12.23
CA PHE A 108 8.42 16.54 -11.39
C PHE A 108 7.61 15.25 -11.46
N PHE A 109 8.31 14.12 -11.58
CA PHE A 109 7.74 12.78 -11.50
C PHE A 109 8.67 11.89 -10.71
N GLU A 110 8.11 11.13 -9.78
CA GLU A 110 8.84 10.14 -9.00
C GLU A 110 7.94 8.94 -8.72
N GLU A 111 8.53 7.74 -8.70
CA GLU A 111 7.87 6.48 -8.36
C GLU A 111 8.71 5.72 -7.35
N VAL A 112 8.11 5.38 -6.22
CA VAL A 112 8.76 4.74 -5.08
C VAL A 112 8.06 3.42 -4.81
N LEU A 113 8.82 2.33 -4.83
CA LEU A 113 8.37 1.01 -4.40
C LEU A 113 8.47 0.92 -2.87
N LEU A 114 7.40 0.51 -2.20
CA LEU A 114 7.34 0.39 -0.74
C LEU A 114 7.58 -1.05 -0.29
N PHE A 115 6.88 -2.01 -0.92
CA PHE A 115 7.19 -3.42 -0.75
C PHE A 115 6.75 -4.24 -1.96
N GLU A 116 7.35 -5.43 -2.10
CA GLU A 116 7.02 -6.44 -3.07
C GLU A 116 7.23 -7.85 -2.47
N ASP A 117 6.40 -8.81 -2.89
CA ASP A 117 6.46 -10.21 -2.49
C ASP A 117 5.93 -11.09 -3.64
N GLU A 118 6.65 -12.15 -3.98
CA GLU A 118 6.28 -13.07 -5.07
C GLU A 118 5.29 -14.17 -4.60
N LEU A 119 4.83 -14.10 -3.35
CA LEU A 119 3.92 -15.07 -2.76
C LEU A 119 4.45 -16.51 -2.90
N HIS A 120 5.77 -16.67 -2.78
CA HIS A 120 6.51 -17.91 -3.02
C HIS A 120 6.24 -18.54 -4.39
N ASP A 121 6.34 -17.75 -5.47
CA ASP A 121 6.07 -18.14 -6.87
C ASP A 121 4.59 -18.39 -7.21
N HIS A 122 3.64 -18.05 -6.33
CA HIS A 122 2.19 -18.19 -6.58
C HIS A 122 1.48 -16.89 -6.96
N GLY A 123 2.24 -15.82 -7.20
CA GLY A 123 1.68 -14.58 -7.70
C GLY A 123 2.57 -13.39 -7.43
N VAL A 124 1.95 -12.25 -7.12
CA VAL A 124 2.67 -11.05 -6.73
C VAL A 124 1.79 -10.19 -5.83
N SER A 125 2.39 -9.63 -4.79
CA SER A 125 1.84 -8.58 -3.94
C SER A 125 2.80 -7.41 -3.94
N SER A 126 2.39 -6.25 -4.44
CA SER A 126 3.23 -5.06 -4.49
C SER A 126 2.49 -3.81 -4.05
N LEU A 127 3.22 -2.90 -3.41
CA LEU A 127 2.75 -1.57 -3.03
C LEU A 127 3.75 -0.53 -3.54
N SER A 128 3.28 0.35 -4.42
CA SER A 128 4.07 1.46 -4.92
C SER A 128 3.28 2.77 -4.86
N VAL A 129 4.03 3.87 -4.77
CA VAL A 129 3.48 5.22 -4.78
C VAL A 129 4.19 6.05 -5.82
N LYS A 130 3.44 6.83 -6.59
CA LYS A 130 4.00 7.77 -7.57
C LYS A 130 3.33 9.11 -7.53
N VAL A 131 4.10 10.14 -7.87
CA VAL A 131 3.65 11.53 -7.91
C VAL A 131 3.93 12.17 -9.27
N ARG A 132 3.03 13.03 -9.71
CA ARG A 132 3.20 13.94 -10.84
C ARG A 132 2.91 15.35 -10.36
N VAL A 133 3.85 16.27 -10.55
CA VAL A 133 3.68 17.69 -10.25
C VAL A 133 3.65 18.47 -11.55
N MET A 134 2.58 19.24 -11.71
CA MET A 134 2.36 20.20 -12.79
C MET A 134 2.53 21.62 -12.23
N PRO A 135 2.62 22.66 -13.08
CA PRO A 135 2.72 24.04 -12.60
C PRO A 135 1.55 24.49 -11.72
N SER A 136 0.36 23.93 -11.96
CA SER A 136 -0.89 24.34 -11.31
C SER A 136 -1.46 23.32 -10.32
N SER A 137 -0.89 22.11 -10.26
CA SER A 137 -1.49 21.00 -9.53
C SER A 137 -0.51 19.87 -9.28
N PHE A 138 -0.86 18.93 -8.39
CA PHE A 138 -0.17 17.66 -8.31
C PHE A 138 -1.14 16.49 -8.12
N PHE A 139 -0.69 15.31 -8.55
CA PHE A 139 -1.44 14.06 -8.44
C PHE A 139 -0.55 12.95 -7.90
N VAL A 140 -1.03 12.26 -6.88
CA VAL A 140 -0.38 11.08 -6.29
C VAL A 140 -1.28 9.86 -6.46
N LEU A 141 -0.67 8.73 -6.81
CA LEU A 141 -1.30 7.43 -6.85
C LEU A 141 -0.49 6.47 -5.99
N LEU A 142 -1.06 6.06 -4.87
CA LEU A 142 -0.65 4.88 -4.11
C LEU A 142 -1.46 3.69 -4.64
N ARG A 143 -0.78 2.62 -5.03
CA ARG A 143 -1.40 1.42 -5.57
C ARG A 143 -0.88 0.19 -4.84
N PHE A 144 -1.78 -0.52 -4.20
CA PHE A 144 -1.59 -1.91 -3.84
C PHE A 144 -2.10 -2.79 -4.97
N PHE A 145 -1.28 -3.72 -5.43
CA PHE A 145 -1.62 -4.69 -6.46
C PHE A 145 -1.35 -6.10 -5.95
N LEU A 146 -2.36 -6.95 -6.03
CA LEU A 146 -2.29 -8.36 -5.66
C LEU A 146 -2.79 -9.21 -6.81
N ARG A 147 -1.99 -10.18 -7.21
CA ARG A 147 -2.37 -11.25 -8.12
C ARG A 147 -2.02 -12.57 -7.44
N VAL A 148 -3.00 -13.46 -7.34
CA VAL A 148 -2.78 -14.86 -6.95
C VAL A 148 -3.13 -15.70 -8.17
N ASP A 149 -2.14 -16.42 -8.69
CA ASP A 149 -2.23 -17.07 -9.98
C ASP A 149 -3.35 -18.13 -10.00
N GLY A 150 -4.23 -18.04 -11.00
CA GLY A 150 -5.40 -18.91 -11.13
C GLY A 150 -6.51 -18.69 -10.09
N VAL A 151 -6.36 -17.72 -9.18
CA VAL A 151 -7.32 -17.49 -8.07
C VAL A 151 -8.00 -16.13 -8.19
N LEU A 152 -7.24 -15.03 -8.09
CA LEU A 152 -7.82 -13.68 -8.07
C LEU A 152 -6.82 -12.59 -8.44
N ILE A 153 -7.38 -11.42 -8.77
CA ILE A 153 -6.67 -10.15 -8.86
C ILE A 153 -7.39 -9.15 -7.96
N ARG A 154 -6.63 -8.38 -7.18
CA ARG A 154 -7.12 -7.32 -6.30
C ARG A 154 -6.23 -6.10 -6.47
N MET A 155 -6.84 -4.92 -6.46
CA MET A 155 -6.12 -3.66 -6.57
C MET A 155 -6.79 -2.61 -5.68
N ASN A 156 -6.02 -2.01 -4.77
CA ASN A 156 -6.48 -0.91 -3.92
C ASN A 156 -5.71 0.35 -4.33
N ASP A 157 -6.44 1.32 -4.88
CA ASP A 157 -5.88 2.60 -5.32
C ASP A 157 -6.30 3.72 -4.37
N THR A 158 -5.32 4.42 -3.79
CA THR A 158 -5.53 5.70 -3.12
C THR A 158 -5.01 6.82 -4.02
N ARG A 159 -5.91 7.71 -4.43
CA ARG A 159 -5.63 8.86 -5.29
C ARG A 159 -5.69 10.14 -4.48
N LEU A 160 -4.65 10.96 -4.57
CA LEU A 160 -4.58 12.29 -3.96
C LEU A 160 -4.38 13.33 -5.07
N HIS A 161 -5.13 14.42 -5.00
CA HIS A 161 -5.08 15.49 -5.98
C HIS A 161 -5.20 16.84 -5.29
N HIS A 162 -4.43 17.83 -5.75
CA HIS A 162 -4.47 19.20 -5.27
C HIS A 162 -4.23 20.17 -6.43
N GLU A 163 -4.92 21.31 -6.38
CA GLU A 163 -4.85 22.47 -7.29
C GLU A 163 -4.55 23.73 -6.46
#